data_AF-A0A7J2MI30-F1
#
_entry.id   AF-A0A7J2MI30-F1
#
_cell.length_a   1.000
_cell.length_b   1.000
_cell.length_c   1.000
_cell.angle_alpha   90.00
_cell.angle_beta   90.00
_cell.angle_gamma   90.00
#
_symmetry.space_group_name_H-M   'P 1'
#
loop_
_entity.id
_entity.type
_entity.pdbx_description
1 polymer ?
#
loop_
_entity_poly.entity_id
_entity_poly.type
_entity_poly.pdbx_seq_one_letter_code
_entity_poly.pdbx_strand_id
1 'polypeptide(L)'
;MVKNHHLARSIHDASWSMLINFTIYKAEEAGGAVELVNPRNTSKQCSVYGSIQPMPRSQRIYQCPDCGAVMGQDHNAAINIKN
;
A
#
# COMPACT_ATOMS: atom_id res chain seq x y z
N MET A 1 12.13 -7.97 16.08
CA MET A 1 10.97 -8.21 16.96
C MET A 1 9.90 -7.16 16.67
N VAL A 2 8.63 -7.55 16.52
CA VAL A 2 7.52 -6.61 16.23
C VAL A 2 7.34 -5.67 17.43
N LYS A 3 7.27 -4.35 17.18
CA LYS A 3 7.26 -3.33 18.25
C LYS A 3 5.91 -3.21 18.96
N ASN A 4 4.80 -3.49 18.29
CA ASN A 4 3.44 -3.39 18.86
C ASN A 4 2.92 -4.78 19.22
N HIS A 5 2.90 -5.10 20.51
CA HIS A 5 2.47 -6.41 21.02
C HIS A 5 0.98 -6.71 20.76
N HIS A 6 0.11 -5.69 20.74
CA HIS A 6 -1.31 -5.88 20.42
C HIS A 6 -1.55 -6.26 18.95
N LEU A 7 -0.61 -5.91 18.06
CA LEU A 7 -0.67 -6.24 16.64
C LEU A 7 0.31 -7.35 16.25
N ALA A 8 1.09 -7.89 17.18
CA ALA A 8 2.13 -8.85 16.86
C ALA A 8 1.56 -10.09 16.15
N ARG A 9 0.49 -10.66 16.70
CA ARG A 9 -0.19 -11.83 16.09
C ARG A 9 -0.67 -11.53 14.67
N SER A 10 -1.43 -10.45 14.47
CA SER A 10 -1.97 -10.13 13.14
C SER A 10 -0.88 -9.78 12.11
N ILE A 11 0.22 -9.17 12.55
CA ILE A 11 1.39 -8.92 11.70
C ILE A 11 2.08 -10.23 11.30
N HIS A 12 2.22 -11.17 12.25
CA HIS A 12 2.81 -12.48 11.96
C HIS A 12 1.90 -13.31 11.04
N ASP A 13 0.60 -13.34 11.30
CA ASP A 13 -0.37 -14.07 10.47
C ASP A 13 -0.38 -13.54 9.02
N ALA A 14 -0.19 -12.24 8.82
CA ALA A 14 -0.13 -11.63 7.49
C ALA A 14 1.08 -12.05 6.64
N SER A 15 2.16 -12.54 7.27
CA SER A 15 3.30 -13.17 6.59
C SER A 15 3.94 -12.36 5.43
N TRP A 16 4.03 -11.03 5.54
CA TRP A 16 4.50 -10.16 4.44
C TRP A 16 5.89 -10.52 3.89
N SER A 17 6.82 -10.95 4.74
CA SER A 17 8.15 -11.39 4.26
C SER A 17 8.05 -12.60 3.34
N MET A 18 7.13 -13.53 3.62
CA MET A 18 6.91 -14.70 2.76
C MET A 18 6.28 -14.28 1.43
N LEU A 19 5.29 -13.39 1.46
CA LEU A 19 4.67 -12.83 0.25
C LEU A 19 5.71 -12.16 -0.66
N ILE A 20 6.57 -11.31 -0.08
CA ILE A 20 7.63 -10.62 -0.82
C ILE A 20 8.59 -11.65 -1.45
N ASN A 21 9.13 -12.57 -0.65
CA ASN A 21 10.07 -13.58 -1.14
C ASN A 21 9.45 -14.43 -2.26
N PHE A 22 8.18 -14.82 -2.11
CA PHE A 22 7.50 -15.63 -3.10
C PHE A 22 7.24 -14.89 -4.40
N THR A 23 6.91 -13.61 -4.31
CA THR A 23 6.70 -12.76 -5.49
C THR A 23 8.03 -12.52 -6.22
N ILE A 24 9.12 -12.29 -5.48
CA ILE A 24 10.46 -12.10 -6.05
C ILE A 24 10.88 -13.34 -6.85
N TYR A 25 10.92 -14.52 -6.22
CA TYR A 25 11.45 -15.70 -6.93
C TYR A 25 10.54 -16.10 -8.10
N LYS A 26 9.21 -15.91 -8.00
CA LYS A 26 8.29 -16.18 -9.11
C LYS A 26 8.43 -15.18 -10.26
N ALA A 27 8.70 -13.91 -9.97
CA ALA A 27 9.00 -12.94 -11.01
C ALA A 27 10.30 -13.30 -11.71
N GLU A 28 11.36 -13.66 -10.96
CA GLU A 28 12.64 -14.09 -11.52
C GLU A 28 12.51 -15.32 -12.43
N GLU A 29 11.75 -16.34 -12.00
CA GLU A 29 11.43 -17.52 -12.81
C GLU A 29 10.75 -17.16 -14.14
N ALA A 30 9.94 -16.10 -14.16
CA ALA A 30 9.24 -15.61 -15.34
C ALA A 30 10.06 -14.59 -16.17
N GLY A 31 11.31 -14.32 -15.81
CA GLY A 31 12.16 -13.31 -16.45
C GLY A 31 11.79 -11.86 -16.10
N GLY A 32 11.04 -11.66 -15.02
CA GLY A 32 10.67 -10.35 -14.47
C GLY A 32 11.46 -9.99 -13.21
N ALA A 33 11.13 -8.83 -12.64
CA ALA A 33 11.73 -8.33 -11.40
C ALA A 33 10.65 -7.72 -10.49
N VAL A 34 10.95 -7.64 -9.19
CA VAL A 34 10.11 -6.99 -8.18
C VAL A 34 10.90 -5.88 -7.52
N GLU A 35 10.32 -4.68 -7.48
CA GLU A 35 10.89 -3.54 -6.78
C GLU A 35 10.08 -3.25 -5.51
N LEU A 36 10.78 -3.08 -4.37
CA LEU A 36 10.16 -2.70 -3.11
C LEU A 36 10.17 -1.19 -2.97
N VAL A 37 8.98 -0.60 -2.85
CA VAL A 37 8.81 0.85 -2.68
C VAL A 37 8.55 1.22 -1.22
N ASN A 38 8.74 2.50 -0.89
CA ASN A 38 8.38 3.02 0.42
C ASN A 38 6.84 3.03 0.60
N PRO A 39 6.27 2.30 1.56
CA PRO A 39 4.82 2.20 1.72
C PRO A 39 4.19 3.42 2.41
N ARG A 40 4.98 4.42 2.82
CA ARG A 40 4.49 5.54 3.62
C ARG A 40 3.52 6.40 2.81
N ASN A 41 2.34 6.64 3.39
CA ASN A 41 1.29 7.56 2.90
C ASN A 41 0.66 7.22 1.54
N THR A 42 0.96 6.07 0.92
CA THR A 42 0.43 5.71 -0.40
C THR A 42 -1.11 5.72 -0.46
N SER A 43 -1.80 5.30 0.61
CA SER A 43 -3.26 5.34 0.68
C SER A 43 -3.86 6.68 1.13
N LYS A 44 -3.03 7.63 1.58
CA LYS A 44 -3.43 8.94 2.13
C LYS A 44 -3.20 10.08 1.15
N GLN A 45 -2.14 9.98 0.36
CA GLN A 45 -1.79 10.97 -0.65
C GLN A 45 -2.75 10.89 -1.84
N CYS A 46 -3.18 12.03 -2.35
CA CYS A 46 -3.98 12.08 -3.55
C CYS A 46 -3.10 11.78 -4.76
N SER A 47 -3.44 10.77 -5.54
CA SER A 47 -2.72 10.43 -6.77
C SER A 47 -2.85 11.46 -7.90
N VAL A 48 -3.82 12.37 -7.79
CA VAL A 48 -4.08 13.44 -8.78
C VAL A 48 -3.40 14.75 -8.38
N TYR A 49 -3.49 15.13 -7.10
CA TYR A 49 -3.05 16.45 -6.61
C TYR A 49 -1.85 16.41 -5.66
N GLY A 50 -1.58 15.27 -5.01
CA GLY A 50 -0.46 15.11 -4.08
C GLY A 50 -0.72 15.52 -2.63
N SER A 51 -1.89 16.06 -2.29
CA SER A 51 -2.23 16.38 -0.90
C SER A 51 -2.43 15.12 -0.05
N ILE A 52 -2.09 15.20 1.24
CA ILE A 52 -2.23 14.10 2.19
C ILE A 52 -3.45 14.34 3.06
N GLN A 53 -4.35 13.35 3.14
CA GLN A 53 -5.50 13.39 4.03
C GLN A 53 -5.56 12.17 4.96
N PRO A 54 -6.22 12.29 6.14
CA PRO A 54 -6.52 11.13 6.97
C PRO A 54 -7.36 10.10 6.20
N MET A 55 -6.94 8.83 6.24
CA MET A 55 -7.70 7.70 5.70
C MET A 55 -7.75 6.58 6.73
N PRO A 56 -8.82 6.51 7.55
CA PRO A 56 -9.06 5.39 8.45
C PRO A 56 -9.18 4.08 7.67
N ARG A 57 -8.81 2.94 8.30
CA ARG A 57 -8.85 1.62 7.65
C ARG A 57 -10.24 1.20 7.17
N SER A 58 -11.31 1.72 7.79
CA SER A 58 -12.70 1.46 7.39
C SER A 58 -13.12 2.21 6.12
N GLN A 59 -12.39 3.25 5.74
CA GLN A 59 -12.74 4.07 4.57
C GLN A 59 -12.14 3.47 3.30
N ARG A 60 -12.98 2.88 2.45
CA ARG A 60 -12.58 2.21 1.21
C ARG A 60 -12.66 3.08 -0.05
N ILE A 61 -13.31 4.25 0.05
CA ILE A 61 -13.38 5.24 -1.03
C ILE A 61 -12.51 6.44 -0.66
N TYR A 62 -11.60 6.79 -1.56
CA TYR A 62 -10.79 8.00 -1.50
C TYR A 62 -11.57 9.14 -2.17
N GLN A 63 -11.76 10.23 -1.45
CA GLN A 63 -12.34 11.46 -1.97
C GLN A 63 -11.42 12.61 -1.59
N CYS A 64 -10.80 13.25 -2.59
CA CYS A 64 -9.90 14.37 -2.36
C CYS A 64 -10.72 15.67 -2.16
N PRO A 65 -10.54 16.42 -1.06
CA PRO A 65 -11.19 17.70 -0.85
C PRO A 65 -10.59 18.80 -1.73
N ASP A 66 -9.34 18.66 -2.17
CA ASP A 66 -8.62 19.72 -2.90
C ASP A 66 -8.88 19.69 -4.41
N CYS A 67 -8.94 18.49 -5.02
CA CYS A 67 -9.14 18.34 -6.47
C CYS A 67 -10.43 17.62 -6.86
N GLY A 68 -11.21 17.13 -5.89
CA GLY A 68 -12.49 16.46 -6.15
C GLY A 68 -12.38 15.02 -6.70
N ALA A 69 -11.18 14.46 -6.84
CA ALA A 69 -11.01 13.09 -7.31
C ALA A 69 -11.70 12.07 -6.38
N VAL A 70 -12.46 11.13 -6.96
CA VAL A 70 -13.16 10.05 -6.24
C VAL A 70 -12.81 8.70 -6.85
N MET A 71 -12.24 7.80 -6.05
CA MET A 71 -11.87 6.45 -6.50
C MET A 71 -11.72 5.48 -5.33
N GLY A 72 -11.56 4.18 -5.61
CA GLY A 72 -11.22 3.20 -4.57
C GLY A 72 -9.89 3.53 -3.90
N GLN A 73 -9.79 3.39 -2.58
CA GLN A 73 -8.57 3.66 -1.81
C GLN A 73 -7.38 2.84 -2.34
N ASP A 74 -7.60 1.56 -2.63
CA ASP A 74 -6.57 0.66 -3.14
C ASP A 74 -6.12 1.06 -4.55
N HIS A 75 -7.04 1.59 -5.38
CA HIS A 75 -6.72 2.12 -6.70
C HIS A 75 -5.87 3.40 -6.62
N ASN A 76 -6.25 4.34 -5.74
CA ASN A 76 -5.47 5.54 -5.48
C ASN A 76 -4.05 5.19 -5.00
N ALA A 77 -3.94 4.23 -4.07
CA ALA A 77 -2.65 3.77 -3.57
C ALA A 77 -1.79 3.11 -4.66
N ALA A 78 -2.39 2.31 -5.55
CA ALA A 78 -1.69 1.69 -6.66
C ALA A 78 -1.13 2.74 -7.65
N ILE A 79 -1.87 3.81 -7.93
CA ILE A 79 -1.38 4.92 -8.77
C ILE A 79 -0.20 5.63 -8.09
N ASN A 80 -0.29 5.91 -6.78
CA ASN A 80 0.82 6.51 -6.03
C ASN A 80 2.08 5.64 -5.99
N ILE A 81 1.95 4.31 -6.03
CA ILE A 81 3.10 3.38 -6.07
C ILE A 81 3.73 3.35 -7.46
N LYS A 82 2.93 3.53 -8.51
CA LYS A 82 3.39 3.52 -9.90
C LYS A 82 4.22 4.78 -10.24
N ASN A 83 3.89 5.91 -9.64
CA ASN A 83 4.50 7.22 -9.90
C ASN A 83 5.78 7.43 -9.10
#